data_AF-A0AAW7HW70-F1
#
_entry.id   AF-A0AAW7HW70-F1
#
_cell.length_a   1.000
_cell.length_b   1.000
_cell.length_c   1.000
_cell.angle_alpha   90.00
_cell.angle_beta   90.00
_cell.angle_gamma   90.00
#
_symmetry.space_group_name_H-M   'P 1'
#
loop_
_entity.id
_entity.type
_entity.pdbx_description
1 polymer ?
#
loop_
_entity_poly.entity_id
_entity_poly.type
_entity_poly.pdbx_seq_one_letter_code
_entity_poly.pdbx_strand_id
1 'polypeptide(L)'
;MLDFKRSSVALACLLPLAAQADAGSPRIIGGSTVTAPSWMVAVGEVVNGNWSNFCGGTLIDKQWVLTAAHCVADAQSGPMEVAIGITDLSRPHTRSKVDQVLMHPEYYVNLLGNLGNGEPPYSSDVALLHLATPTTQAPIAIAESIVKDTWRWNTTMLHSLGYGGTNPDATKSSPQLLTVDLAYRGERDYWYGDPTTTHIFAGNLVGQDTCKGDSGGPLTYGGKLVGVTSYGAFPCATGSAGGYVYAPAFSDWITGQQQGVTLTTIRGLILPSGTSGWADYLLANRSNQTVTLSGIYSDAPAMSNGCAGRLEAGQTCTLRLRADGNDTVGTLRVQGVELTVTNEQGASQRLESVLMSLTKEPTKTPDTTVTPTTPTTTTTNTSNGGGSGGGGATGFAALLLLPLVWLRRRR
;
A
#
# COMPACT_ATOMS: atom_id res chain seq x y z
N MET A 1 -55.95 5.16 63.80
CA MET A 1 -55.56 6.53 64.23
C MET A 1 -54.13 6.74 63.73
N LEU A 2 -54.00 7.20 62.47
CA LEU A 2 -53.70 8.60 62.11
C LEU A 2 -52.33 9.03 62.65
N ASP A 3 -51.32 9.01 61.78
CA ASP A 3 -50.26 10.00 61.84
C ASP A 3 -49.82 10.41 60.43
N PHE A 4 -49.92 11.71 60.20
CA PHE A 4 -49.55 12.46 59.01
C PHE A 4 -48.05 12.78 59.08
N LYS A 5 -47.28 12.53 58.02
CA LYS A 5 -46.04 13.29 57.79
C LYS A 5 -45.93 13.79 56.35
N ARG A 6 -45.73 15.10 56.32
CA ARG A 6 -45.58 16.02 55.20
C ARG A 6 -44.22 15.90 54.53
N SER A 7 -44.20 16.26 53.24
CA SER A 7 -43.14 16.95 52.49
C SER A 7 -41.78 16.24 52.37
N SER A 8 -41.17 16.12 51.18
CA SER A 8 -40.80 17.24 50.32
C SER A 8 -40.45 16.75 48.91
N VAL A 9 -40.91 17.48 47.89
CA VAL A 9 -40.49 17.32 46.49
C VAL A 9 -39.09 17.93 46.36
N ALA A 10 -38.08 17.10 46.11
CA ALA A 10 -36.74 17.56 45.76
C ALA A 10 -36.63 17.69 44.24
N LEU A 11 -36.65 18.94 43.77
CA LEU A 11 -36.36 19.33 42.41
C LEU A 11 -34.84 19.17 42.18
N ALA A 12 -34.42 18.07 41.57
CA ALA A 12 -33.03 17.88 41.18
C ALA A 12 -32.70 18.76 39.97
N CYS A 13 -31.98 19.86 40.22
CA CYS A 13 -31.32 20.65 39.18
C CYS A 13 -30.32 19.76 38.42
N LEU A 14 -30.66 19.41 37.18
CA LEU A 14 -29.73 18.92 36.18
C LEU A 14 -28.81 20.09 35.77
N LEU A 15 -27.67 20.21 36.43
CA LEU A 15 -26.56 20.98 35.89
C LEU A 15 -25.96 20.18 34.72
N PRO A 16 -25.86 20.76 33.52
CA PRO A 16 -25.07 20.13 32.47
C PRO A 16 -23.60 20.23 32.90
N LEU A 17 -22.98 19.08 33.17
CA LEU A 17 -21.52 18.98 33.10
C LEU A 17 -21.17 19.30 31.64
N ALA A 18 -20.77 20.54 31.38
CA ALA A 18 -20.00 20.86 30.19
C ALA A 18 -18.72 20.04 30.29
N ALA A 19 -18.68 18.90 29.60
CA ALA A 19 -17.43 18.26 29.26
C ALA A 19 -16.62 19.32 28.52
N GLN A 20 -15.56 19.80 29.15
CA GLN A 20 -14.52 20.52 28.43
C GLN A 20 -13.99 19.53 27.40
N ALA A 21 -14.47 19.67 26.16
CA ALA A 21 -13.85 19.08 25.00
C ALA A 21 -12.48 19.72 24.92
N ASP A 22 -11.49 19.01 25.46
CA ASP A 22 -10.09 19.36 25.25
C ASP A 22 -9.90 19.41 23.73
N ALA A 23 -9.43 20.54 23.23
CA ALA A 23 -9.14 20.75 21.83
C ALA A 23 -7.83 20.00 21.48
N GLY A 24 -7.83 18.69 21.67
CA GLY A 24 -6.72 17.79 21.38
C GLY A 24 -6.73 17.44 19.89
N SER A 25 -5.73 17.92 19.17
CA SER A 25 -5.56 17.68 17.72
C SER A 25 -5.47 16.17 17.42
N PRO A 26 -6.29 15.59 16.53
CA PRO A 26 -6.18 14.17 16.19
C PRO A 26 -5.04 13.92 15.20
N ARG A 27 -4.38 12.78 15.44
CA ARG A 27 -3.18 12.23 14.79
C ARG A 27 -3.51 10.78 14.34
N ILE A 28 -2.58 9.88 13.92
CA ILE A 28 -2.79 8.41 13.83
C ILE A 28 -3.71 8.08 14.98
N ILE A 29 -4.82 7.38 14.75
CA ILE A 29 -5.97 7.52 15.64
C ILE A 29 -5.51 7.32 17.10
N GLY A 30 -5.72 8.32 17.96
CA GLY A 30 -5.28 8.32 19.37
C GLY A 30 -3.78 8.51 19.67
N GLY A 31 -2.96 8.78 18.65
CA GLY A 31 -1.52 8.93 18.69
C GLY A 31 -1.02 10.36 18.87
N SER A 32 0.29 10.54 18.86
CA SER A 32 0.96 11.82 19.09
C SER A 32 2.01 12.15 18.01
N THR A 33 2.44 13.40 17.93
CA THR A 33 3.48 13.84 16.99
C THR A 33 4.81 13.29 17.44
N VAL A 34 5.65 12.92 16.47
CA VAL A 34 7.01 12.48 16.76
C VAL A 34 7.96 13.01 15.70
N THR A 35 9.19 13.32 16.09
CA THR A 35 10.26 13.60 15.12
C THR A 35 10.61 12.32 14.37
N ALA A 36 10.68 12.41 13.05
CA ALA A 36 10.98 11.25 12.22
C ALA A 36 12.36 10.67 12.56
N PRO A 37 12.44 9.38 12.93
CA PRO A 37 13.72 8.70 12.98
C PRO A 37 14.29 8.56 11.57
N SER A 38 15.61 8.41 11.45
CA SER A 38 16.32 8.36 10.16
C SER A 38 15.88 7.20 9.26
N TRP A 39 15.20 6.20 9.80
CA TRP A 39 14.73 5.02 9.08
C TRP A 39 13.24 5.06 8.72
N MET A 40 12.49 6.07 9.15
CA MET A 40 11.09 6.21 8.76
C MET A 40 11.00 6.59 7.29
N VAL A 41 10.19 5.87 6.52
CA VAL A 41 10.04 6.12 5.08
C VAL A 41 8.58 6.40 4.74
N ALA A 42 8.36 7.42 3.92
CA ALA A 42 7.13 7.60 3.17
C ALA A 42 7.37 7.15 1.72
N VAL A 43 6.44 6.37 1.19
CA VAL A 43 6.50 5.71 -0.11
C VAL A 43 5.34 6.20 -0.97
N GLY A 44 5.61 6.51 -2.24
CA GLY A 44 4.54 6.87 -3.17
C GLY A 44 4.97 6.81 -4.62
N GLU A 45 3.98 6.59 -5.49
CA GLU A 45 4.13 6.81 -6.92
C GLU A 45 4.08 8.31 -7.23
N VAL A 46 4.87 8.77 -8.19
CA VAL A 46 4.87 10.18 -8.61
C VAL A 46 4.08 10.34 -9.90
N VAL A 47 2.93 11.00 -9.80
CA VAL A 47 2.06 11.31 -10.94
C VAL A 47 1.88 12.83 -11.02
N ASN A 48 2.31 13.43 -12.13
CA ASN A 48 2.27 14.89 -12.34
C ASN A 48 2.94 15.69 -11.20
N GLY A 49 4.02 15.16 -10.62
CA GLY A 49 4.77 15.76 -9.51
C GLY A 49 4.19 15.50 -8.11
N ASN A 50 2.99 14.94 -8.01
CA ASN A 50 2.32 14.63 -6.75
C ASN A 50 2.46 13.16 -6.39
N TRP A 51 2.36 12.85 -5.10
CA TRP A 51 2.29 11.47 -4.62
C TRP A 51 0.89 10.88 -4.82
N SER A 52 0.84 9.68 -5.38
CA SER A 52 -0.31 8.77 -5.42
C SER A 52 0.07 7.43 -4.79
N ASN A 53 -0.91 6.59 -4.47
CA ASN A 53 -0.71 5.26 -3.86
C ASN A 53 0.25 5.33 -2.66
N PHE A 54 -0.09 6.21 -1.72
CA PHE A 54 0.77 6.55 -0.60
C PHE A 54 0.79 5.45 0.48
N CYS A 55 1.99 5.08 0.91
CA CYS A 55 2.24 4.13 1.98
C CYS A 55 3.41 4.58 2.87
N GLY A 56 3.58 3.90 4.00
CA GLY A 56 4.81 3.91 4.80
C GLY A 56 5.84 2.87 4.33
N GLY A 57 7.01 2.95 4.92
CA GLY A 57 8.12 2.02 4.72
C GLY A 57 9.15 2.17 5.83
N THR A 58 10.13 1.27 5.82
CA THR A 58 11.23 1.27 6.78
C THR A 58 12.58 1.09 6.08
N LEU A 59 13.53 1.98 6.32
CA LEU A 59 14.89 1.83 5.84
C LEU A 59 15.62 0.77 6.68
N ILE A 60 15.90 -0.39 6.07
CA ILE A 60 16.58 -1.52 6.71
C ILE A 60 18.05 -1.63 6.29
N ASP A 61 18.45 -0.95 5.22
CA ASP A 61 19.83 -0.77 4.77
C ASP A 61 19.93 0.54 3.94
N LYS A 62 21.13 1.00 3.64
CA LYS A 62 21.44 2.23 2.88
C LYS A 62 20.76 2.31 1.51
N GLN A 63 20.35 1.18 0.92
CA GLN A 63 19.62 1.12 -0.35
C GLN A 63 18.36 0.27 -0.28
N TRP A 64 17.93 -0.16 0.91
CA TRP A 64 16.83 -1.11 1.04
C TRP A 64 15.75 -0.58 1.97
N VAL A 65 14.56 -0.41 1.41
CA VAL A 65 13.34 -0.09 2.15
C VAL A 65 12.44 -1.31 2.17
N LEU A 66 12.02 -1.71 3.37
CA LEU A 66 10.97 -2.71 3.58
C LEU A 66 9.61 -2.01 3.62
N THR A 67 8.62 -2.54 2.91
CA THR A 67 7.24 -2.05 2.89
C THR A 67 6.28 -3.23 2.69
N ALA A 68 4.98 -2.98 2.62
CA ALA A 68 3.99 -4.00 2.32
C ALA A 68 3.93 -4.27 0.80
N ALA A 69 3.65 -5.50 0.40
CA ALA A 69 3.52 -5.84 -1.02
C ALA A 69 2.30 -5.19 -1.66
N HIS A 70 1.18 -5.06 -0.93
CA HIS A 70 -0.01 -4.39 -1.43
C HIS A 70 0.22 -2.91 -1.78
N CYS A 71 1.24 -2.27 -1.19
CA CYS A 71 1.61 -0.89 -1.54
C CYS A 71 2.20 -0.76 -2.95
N VAL A 72 2.60 -1.87 -3.57
CA VAL A 72 3.29 -1.90 -4.88
C VAL A 72 2.73 -2.95 -5.84
N ALA A 73 1.59 -3.55 -5.50
CA ALA A 73 0.98 -4.65 -6.24
C ALA A 73 0.18 -4.19 -7.48
N ASP A 74 -0.28 -2.95 -7.47
CA ASP A 74 -1.14 -2.40 -8.52
C ASP A 74 -0.38 -1.96 -9.77
N ALA A 75 -1.13 -1.77 -10.85
CA ALA A 75 -0.58 -1.17 -12.06
C ALA A 75 -0.09 0.25 -11.76
N GLN A 76 1.24 0.41 -11.74
CA GLN A 76 1.91 1.68 -11.48
C GLN A 76 1.44 2.77 -12.45
N SER A 77 1.03 3.90 -11.86
CA SER A 77 0.65 5.13 -12.57
C SER A 77 1.83 6.08 -12.79
N GLY A 78 2.96 5.83 -12.12
CA GLY A 78 4.19 6.61 -12.23
C GLY A 78 5.39 5.92 -11.56
N PRO A 79 6.59 6.53 -11.63
CA PRO A 79 7.76 6.01 -10.95
C PRO A 79 7.59 6.05 -9.43
N MET A 80 8.12 5.04 -8.75
CA MET A 80 8.15 4.97 -7.29
C MET A 80 9.27 5.86 -6.74
N GLU A 81 8.93 6.66 -5.74
CA GLU A 81 9.88 7.44 -4.96
C GLU A 81 9.64 7.27 -3.46
N VAL A 82 10.66 7.58 -2.67
CA VAL A 82 10.60 7.56 -1.21
C VAL A 82 11.11 8.86 -0.60
N ALA A 83 10.55 9.28 0.53
CA ALA A 83 11.16 10.29 1.39
C ALA A 83 11.53 9.65 2.74
N ILE A 84 12.72 9.96 3.24
CA ILE A 84 13.33 9.24 4.37
C ILE A 84 13.63 10.24 5.48
N GLY A 85 13.18 9.94 6.71
CA GLY A 85 13.45 10.75 7.90
C GLY A 85 12.75 12.12 7.90
N ILE A 86 11.56 12.22 7.30
CA ILE A 86 10.83 13.49 7.17
C ILE A 86 9.76 13.63 8.25
N THR A 87 9.82 14.67 9.08
CA THR A 87 8.79 14.86 10.12
C THR A 87 7.50 15.47 9.57
N ASP A 88 7.58 16.32 8.54
CA ASP A 88 6.42 17.02 7.96
C ASP A 88 6.52 17.00 6.43
N LEU A 89 5.73 16.13 5.80
CA LEU A 89 5.66 15.95 4.35
C LEU A 89 5.06 17.15 3.61
N SER A 90 4.42 18.09 4.31
CA SER A 90 3.94 19.34 3.69
C SER A 90 5.07 20.33 3.41
N ARG A 91 6.24 20.15 4.03
CA ARG A 91 7.42 20.98 3.83
C ARG A 91 8.26 20.44 2.67
N PRO A 92 9.04 21.29 1.97
CA PRO A 92 9.98 20.82 0.96
C PRO A 92 10.93 19.76 1.53
N HIS A 93 11.08 18.66 0.82
CA HIS A 93 11.94 17.53 1.19
C HIS A 93 12.51 16.86 -0.06
N THR A 94 13.62 16.15 0.11
CA THR A 94 14.21 15.36 -0.97
C THR A 94 13.50 14.02 -1.10
N ARG A 95 13.27 13.60 -2.34
CA ARG A 95 12.78 12.28 -2.68
C ARG A 95 13.88 11.48 -3.35
N SER A 96 13.98 10.20 -3.01
CA SER A 96 14.92 9.25 -3.59
C SER A 96 14.18 8.32 -4.53
N LYS A 97 14.78 8.02 -5.68
CA LYS A 97 14.19 7.14 -6.69
C LYS A 97 14.34 5.67 -6.29
N VAL A 98 13.31 4.90 -6.58
CA VAL A 98 13.34 3.43 -6.53
C VAL A 98 13.61 2.91 -7.95
N ASP A 99 14.62 2.06 -8.11
CA ASP A 99 14.94 1.44 -9.41
C ASP A 99 14.42 0.00 -9.52
N GLN A 100 14.18 -0.67 -8.38
CA GLN A 100 13.67 -2.03 -8.33
C GLN A 100 12.63 -2.22 -7.23
N VAL A 101 11.55 -2.93 -7.57
CA VAL A 101 10.52 -3.39 -6.63
C VAL A 101 10.55 -4.91 -6.62
N LEU A 102 10.64 -5.49 -5.43
CA LEU A 102 10.70 -6.94 -5.21
C LEU A 102 9.58 -7.34 -4.23
N MET A 103 8.56 -8.04 -4.70
CA MET A 103 7.50 -8.56 -3.82
C MET A 103 7.83 -9.99 -3.40
N HIS A 104 7.38 -10.39 -2.22
CA HIS A 104 7.51 -11.78 -1.79
C HIS A 104 6.77 -12.72 -2.77
N PRO A 105 7.39 -13.83 -3.22
CA PRO A 105 6.80 -14.73 -4.22
C PRO A 105 5.44 -15.30 -3.81
N GLU A 106 5.24 -15.62 -2.53
CA GLU A 106 3.95 -16.14 -2.04
C GLU A 106 2.82 -15.13 -2.20
N TYR A 107 3.06 -13.86 -1.85
CA TYR A 107 2.07 -12.80 -2.03
C TYR A 107 1.76 -12.60 -3.51
N TYR A 108 2.82 -12.55 -4.34
CA TYR A 108 2.70 -12.40 -5.78
C TYR A 108 1.88 -13.53 -6.43
N VAL A 109 2.15 -14.80 -6.09
CA VAL A 109 1.40 -15.94 -6.62
C VAL A 109 -0.07 -15.88 -6.18
N ASN A 110 -0.33 -15.55 -4.92
CA ASN A 110 -1.69 -15.44 -4.41
C ASN A 110 -2.45 -14.26 -5.04
N LEU A 111 -1.78 -13.12 -5.25
CA LEU A 111 -2.33 -11.96 -5.96
C LEU A 111 -2.84 -12.37 -7.34
N LEU A 112 -2.00 -13.05 -8.12
CA LEU A 112 -2.35 -13.51 -9.46
C LEU A 112 -3.49 -14.53 -9.45
N GLY A 113 -3.47 -15.48 -8.51
CA GLY A 113 -4.52 -16.49 -8.35
C GLY A 113 -5.89 -15.91 -7.97
N ASN A 114 -5.91 -14.74 -7.33
CA ASN A 114 -7.12 -14.08 -6.83
C ASN A 114 -7.60 -12.91 -7.73
N LEU A 115 -6.96 -12.65 -8.87
CA LEU A 115 -7.38 -11.59 -9.78
C LEU A 115 -8.86 -11.77 -10.18
N GLY A 116 -9.67 -10.74 -9.92
CA GLY A 116 -11.11 -10.73 -10.21
C GLY A 116 -12.00 -11.34 -9.13
N ASN A 117 -11.44 -11.97 -8.09
CA ASN A 117 -12.22 -12.56 -6.99
C ASN A 117 -12.45 -11.58 -5.83
N GLY A 118 -11.71 -10.46 -5.79
CA GLY A 118 -11.85 -9.42 -4.78
C GLY A 118 -11.27 -9.75 -3.41
N GLU A 119 -10.65 -10.92 -3.24
CA GLU A 119 -9.98 -11.34 -2.01
C GLU A 119 -8.48 -10.97 -2.08
N PRO A 120 -8.02 -9.97 -1.31
CA PRO A 120 -6.61 -9.62 -1.30
C PRO A 120 -5.79 -10.72 -0.60
N PRO A 121 -4.57 -11.00 -1.07
CA PRO A 121 -3.69 -11.93 -0.39
C PRO A 121 -3.19 -11.32 0.93
N TYR A 122 -3.51 -11.95 2.06
CA TYR A 122 -3.06 -11.45 3.37
C TYR A 122 -1.71 -12.05 3.80
N SER A 123 -1.36 -13.25 3.32
CA SER A 123 -0.08 -13.90 3.67
C SER A 123 1.10 -13.26 2.96
N SER A 124 2.20 -13.09 3.70
CA SER A 124 3.48 -12.64 3.15
C SER A 124 3.42 -11.29 2.43
N ASP A 125 2.57 -10.38 2.91
CA ASP A 125 2.38 -9.02 2.40
C ASP A 125 3.60 -8.11 2.63
N VAL A 126 4.72 -8.46 2.01
CA VAL A 126 6.01 -7.81 2.19
C VAL A 126 6.73 -7.62 0.87
N ALA A 127 7.32 -6.44 0.71
CA ALA A 127 8.11 -6.06 -0.44
C ALA A 127 9.36 -5.28 -0.04
N LEU A 128 10.36 -5.36 -0.90
CA LEU A 128 11.57 -4.56 -0.85
C LEU A 128 11.59 -3.56 -2.01
N LEU A 129 11.95 -2.33 -1.67
CA LEU A 129 12.28 -1.28 -2.64
C LEU A 129 13.79 -1.07 -2.60
N HIS A 130 14.43 -1.23 -3.75
CA HIS A 130 15.84 -0.88 -3.92
C HIS A 130 15.95 0.58 -4.34
N LEU A 131 16.76 1.35 -3.63
CA LEU A 131 17.03 2.75 -3.95
C LEU A 131 18.12 2.84 -5.02
N ALA A 132 17.89 3.68 -6.02
CA ALA A 132 18.85 3.93 -7.10
C ALA A 132 20.19 4.47 -6.59
N THR A 133 20.18 5.16 -5.44
CA THR A 133 21.37 5.70 -4.79
C THR A 133 21.33 5.44 -3.27
N PRO A 134 22.47 5.12 -2.64
CA PRO A 134 22.54 4.94 -1.19
C PRO A 134 22.21 6.24 -0.45
N THR A 135 21.37 6.14 0.57
CA THR A 135 21.04 7.25 1.46
C THR A 135 22.11 7.43 2.55
N THR A 136 22.29 8.65 3.04
CA THR A 136 23.13 8.93 4.21
C THR A 136 22.44 8.58 5.52
N GLN A 137 21.11 8.45 5.51
CA GLN A 137 20.30 8.14 6.69
C GLN A 137 20.66 6.79 7.32
N ALA A 138 20.54 6.68 8.64
CA ALA A 138 20.83 5.44 9.36
C ALA A 138 19.63 4.47 9.32
N PRO A 139 19.83 3.22 8.87
CA PRO A 139 18.77 2.20 8.89
C PRO A 139 18.48 1.69 10.31
N ILE A 140 17.34 1.03 10.47
CA ILE A 140 17.00 0.25 11.68
C ILE A 140 17.30 -1.23 11.45
N ALA A 141 17.78 -1.91 12.50
CA ALA A 141 17.95 -3.35 12.46
C ALA A 141 16.61 -4.08 12.59
N ILE A 142 16.43 -5.16 11.85
CA ILE A 142 15.34 -6.12 12.06
C ILE A 142 15.63 -6.89 13.36
N ALA A 143 14.59 -7.18 14.13
CA ALA A 143 14.73 -7.97 15.35
C ALA A 143 15.04 -9.45 15.07
N GLU A 144 15.53 -10.14 16.09
CA GLU A 144 15.69 -11.59 16.05
C GLU A 144 14.33 -12.29 16.01
N SER A 145 14.23 -13.42 15.32
CA SER A 145 12.97 -14.15 15.14
C SER A 145 12.30 -14.59 16.45
N ILE A 146 13.08 -14.80 17.50
CA ILE A 146 12.61 -15.21 18.83
C ILE A 146 12.14 -14.05 19.71
N VAL A 147 12.26 -12.79 19.25
CA VAL A 147 11.91 -11.62 20.10
C VAL A 147 10.46 -11.68 20.58
N LYS A 148 9.55 -12.19 19.75
CA LYS A 148 8.13 -12.32 20.08
C LYS A 148 7.82 -13.28 21.22
N ASP A 149 8.71 -14.25 21.49
CA ASP A 149 8.55 -15.22 22.59
C ASP A 149 8.70 -14.55 23.96
N THR A 150 9.30 -13.35 24.00
CA THR A 150 9.39 -12.53 25.21
C THR A 150 8.13 -11.71 25.48
N TRP A 151 7.22 -11.63 24.51
CA TRP A 151 6.07 -10.74 24.58
C TRP A 151 4.92 -11.36 25.36
N ARG A 152 4.24 -10.52 26.11
CA ARG A 152 3.06 -10.89 26.87
C ARG A 152 1.82 -10.32 26.21
N TRP A 153 0.86 -11.20 25.99
CA TRP A 153 -0.46 -10.83 25.46
C TRP A 153 -1.03 -9.64 26.23
N ASN A 154 -1.50 -8.63 25.50
CA ASN A 154 -2.17 -7.45 26.04
C ASN A 154 -1.31 -6.57 26.97
N THR A 155 -0.01 -6.83 27.10
CA THR A 155 0.88 -6.12 28.03
C THR A 155 2.14 -5.62 27.37
N THR A 156 2.70 -6.36 26.41
CA THR A 156 3.79 -5.83 25.59
C THR A 156 3.22 -4.77 24.64
N MET A 157 3.77 -3.56 24.71
CA MET A 157 3.44 -2.47 23.80
C MET A 157 4.44 -2.44 22.66
N LEU A 158 3.92 -2.31 21.44
CA LEU A 158 4.65 -2.18 20.19
C LEU A 158 4.41 -0.77 19.63
N HIS A 159 5.44 -0.14 19.09
CA HIS A 159 5.37 1.27 18.67
C HIS A 159 5.20 1.35 17.15
N SER A 160 4.07 1.86 16.69
CA SER A 160 3.81 2.11 15.27
C SER A 160 4.01 3.58 14.91
N LEU A 161 4.57 3.84 13.72
CA LEU A 161 4.77 5.18 13.19
C LEU A 161 4.23 5.30 11.77
N GLY A 162 3.68 6.45 11.42
CA GLY A 162 3.14 6.68 10.09
C GLY A 162 2.50 8.05 9.86
N TYR A 163 2.04 8.26 8.62
CA TYR A 163 1.42 9.49 8.12
C TYR A 163 -0.03 9.27 7.70
N GLY A 164 -0.60 8.11 8.04
CA GLY A 164 -1.90 7.64 7.61
C GLY A 164 -3.07 8.40 8.23
N GLY A 165 -4.24 7.79 8.05
CA GLY A 165 -5.53 8.33 8.44
C GLY A 165 -5.58 8.75 9.91
N THR A 166 -5.98 10.00 10.18
CA THR A 166 -6.15 10.52 11.54
C THR A 166 -7.59 10.42 12.04
N ASN A 167 -8.46 9.74 11.30
CA ASN A 167 -9.84 9.49 11.64
C ASN A 167 -10.28 8.09 11.17
N PRO A 168 -11.31 7.47 11.80
CA PRO A 168 -11.72 6.10 11.51
C PRO A 168 -12.04 5.81 10.04
N ASP A 169 -12.61 6.78 9.32
CA ASP A 169 -12.98 6.65 7.90
C ASP A 169 -11.81 6.99 6.95
N ALA A 170 -10.65 7.36 7.50
CA ALA A 170 -9.43 7.74 6.79
C ALA A 170 -9.61 8.81 5.70
N THR A 171 -10.54 9.74 5.89
CA THR A 171 -10.77 10.87 4.98
C THR A 171 -9.73 11.97 5.13
N LYS A 172 -8.88 11.91 6.16
CA LYS A 172 -7.77 12.84 6.42
C LYS A 172 -6.49 12.07 6.74
N SER A 173 -5.45 12.24 5.92
CA SER A 173 -4.09 11.81 6.26
C SER A 173 -3.33 12.92 6.96
N SER A 174 -2.29 12.57 7.70
CA SER A 174 -1.45 13.56 8.37
C SER A 174 -0.23 13.92 7.52
N PRO A 175 0.04 15.22 7.28
CA PRO A 175 1.34 15.61 6.74
C PRO A 175 2.47 15.42 7.76
N GLN A 176 2.16 15.44 9.06
CA GLN A 176 3.15 15.22 10.12
C GLN A 176 3.27 13.73 10.44
N LEU A 177 4.47 13.28 10.82
CA LEU A 177 4.69 11.93 11.33
C LEU A 177 4.14 11.76 12.73
N LEU A 178 3.48 10.63 12.95
CA LEU A 178 2.74 10.33 14.17
C LEU A 178 3.17 8.97 14.70
N THR A 179 2.91 8.75 15.99
CA THR A 179 3.20 7.47 16.68
C THR A 179 2.05 7.06 17.57
N VAL A 180 1.85 5.75 17.71
CA VAL A 180 0.89 5.14 18.63
C VAL A 180 1.45 3.85 19.20
N ASP A 181 1.12 3.58 20.47
CA ASP A 181 1.52 2.34 21.15
C ASP A 181 0.36 1.34 21.07
N LEU A 182 0.66 0.14 20.58
CA LEU A 182 -0.32 -0.91 20.33
C LEU A 182 0.03 -2.15 21.14
N ALA A 183 -0.93 -2.65 21.93
CA ALA A 183 -0.71 -3.85 22.72
C ALA A 183 -0.63 -5.08 21.82
N TYR A 184 0.33 -5.97 22.07
CA TYR A 184 0.48 -7.23 21.34
C TYR A 184 -0.71 -8.17 21.56
N ARG A 185 -1.19 -8.77 20.46
CA ARG A 185 -2.38 -9.62 20.35
C ARG A 185 -2.09 -10.93 19.60
N GLY A 186 -0.88 -11.46 19.75
CA GLY A 186 -0.56 -12.82 19.32
C GLY A 186 -0.34 -12.96 17.82
N GLU A 187 -0.43 -14.21 17.38
CA GLU A 187 -0.15 -14.68 16.00
C GLU A 187 -1.37 -15.38 15.39
N ARG A 188 -2.55 -15.12 15.97
CA ARG A 188 -3.80 -15.66 15.46
C ARG A 188 -4.54 -14.53 14.79
N ASP A 189 -4.92 -14.78 13.54
CA ASP A 189 -5.72 -13.83 12.81
C ASP A 189 -7.05 -13.60 13.52
N TYR A 190 -7.36 -12.33 13.77
CA TYR A 190 -8.55 -11.94 14.50
C TYR A 190 -9.85 -12.18 13.69
N TRP A 191 -9.78 -12.10 12.36
CA TRP A 191 -10.91 -12.24 11.44
C TRP A 191 -11.10 -13.68 10.95
N TYR A 192 -10.01 -14.37 10.66
CA TYR A 192 -10.05 -15.75 10.17
C TYR A 192 -9.96 -16.79 11.29
N GLY A 193 -9.44 -16.40 12.46
CA GLY A 193 -9.32 -17.27 13.62
C GLY A 193 -8.18 -18.28 13.53
N ASP A 194 -7.38 -18.26 12.45
CA ASP A 194 -6.31 -19.23 12.20
C ASP A 194 -4.93 -18.71 12.66
N PRO A 195 -4.05 -19.59 13.16
CA PRO A 195 -2.65 -19.24 13.39
C PRO A 195 -1.97 -18.87 12.06
N THR A 196 -1.08 -17.89 12.10
CA THR A 196 -0.28 -17.48 10.94
C THR A 196 1.20 -17.44 11.31
N THR A 197 2.04 -17.80 10.35
CA THR A 197 3.50 -17.72 10.46
C THR A 197 4.06 -16.40 9.94
N THR A 198 3.23 -15.61 9.24
CA THR A 198 3.66 -14.43 8.50
C THR A 198 3.30 -13.13 9.23
N HIS A 199 2.35 -13.16 10.16
CA HIS A 199 1.82 -11.96 10.83
C HIS A 199 1.81 -12.06 12.35
N ILE A 200 1.90 -10.90 12.97
CA ILE A 200 1.58 -10.64 14.37
C ILE A 200 0.44 -9.62 14.42
N PHE A 201 -0.32 -9.63 15.52
CA PHE A 201 -1.46 -8.73 15.70
C PHE A 201 -1.19 -7.76 16.84
N ALA A 202 -1.62 -6.51 16.67
CA ALA A 202 -1.45 -5.48 17.70
C ALA A 202 -2.63 -4.50 17.69
N GLY A 203 -2.94 -3.94 18.85
CA GLY A 203 -4.08 -3.04 19.05
C GLY A 203 -5.27 -3.73 19.69
N ASN A 204 -6.00 -3.00 20.52
CA ASN A 204 -7.09 -3.51 21.35
C ASN A 204 -7.96 -2.40 21.96
N LEU A 205 -7.68 -1.14 21.62
CA LEU A 205 -8.32 0.03 22.22
C LEU A 205 -9.09 0.79 21.15
N VAL A 206 -10.34 1.10 21.47
CA VAL A 206 -11.15 1.99 20.64
C VAL A 206 -10.47 3.34 20.57
N GLY A 207 -10.35 3.90 19.37
CA GLY A 207 -9.67 5.17 19.14
C GLY A 207 -8.15 5.09 19.12
N GLN A 208 -7.55 3.89 19.06
CA GLN A 208 -6.12 3.71 18.79
C GLN A 208 -5.86 2.66 17.72
N ASP A 209 -5.28 3.07 16.58
CA ASP A 209 -4.93 2.15 15.49
C ASP A 209 -4.06 2.82 14.43
N THR A 210 -3.39 1.98 13.62
CA THR A 210 -2.96 2.38 12.28
C THR A 210 -4.15 2.48 11.34
N CYS A 211 -4.05 3.27 10.28
CA CYS A 211 -5.12 3.41 9.31
C CYS A 211 -4.60 3.57 7.88
N LYS A 212 -5.50 3.83 6.93
CA LYS A 212 -5.13 3.98 5.51
C LYS A 212 -3.98 4.99 5.34
N GLY A 213 -2.93 4.59 4.65
CA GLY A 213 -1.70 5.38 4.46
C GLY A 213 -0.58 5.06 5.47
N ASP A 214 -0.87 4.32 6.55
CA ASP A 214 0.17 3.73 7.43
C ASP A 214 0.65 2.36 6.92
N SER A 215 -0.07 1.76 5.96
CA SER A 215 0.31 0.54 5.25
C SER A 215 1.78 0.54 4.84
N GLY A 216 2.50 -0.56 5.07
CA GLY A 216 3.94 -0.66 4.84
C GLY A 216 4.81 0.02 5.89
N GLY A 217 4.21 0.79 6.81
CA GLY A 217 4.89 1.48 7.89
C GLY A 217 5.45 0.53 8.98
N PRO A 218 6.37 1.03 9.80
CA PRO A 218 7.05 0.24 10.83
C PRO A 218 6.16 -0.04 12.05
N LEU A 219 6.28 -1.25 12.58
CA LEU A 219 5.99 -1.60 13.97
C LEU A 219 7.30 -1.99 14.67
N THR A 220 7.62 -1.34 15.78
CA THR A 220 8.93 -1.48 16.45
C THR A 220 8.81 -1.91 17.92
N TYR A 221 9.87 -2.59 18.39
CA TYR A 221 10.01 -2.99 19.79
C TYR A 221 11.50 -3.04 20.16
N GLY A 222 11.86 -2.49 21.32
CA GLY A 222 13.26 -2.48 21.78
C GLY A 222 14.23 -1.79 20.80
N GLY A 223 13.77 -0.78 20.05
CA GLY A 223 14.58 -0.08 19.05
C GLY A 223 14.86 -0.86 17.76
N LYS A 224 14.16 -1.98 17.53
CA LYS A 224 14.28 -2.79 16.31
C LYS A 224 12.95 -2.88 15.57
N LEU A 225 13.01 -3.13 14.26
CA LEU A 225 11.84 -3.42 13.44
C LEU A 225 11.33 -4.83 13.74
N VAL A 226 10.05 -4.94 14.08
CA VAL A 226 9.40 -6.23 14.38
C VAL A 226 8.21 -6.51 13.48
N GLY A 227 7.61 -5.49 12.87
CA GLY A 227 6.61 -5.72 11.86
C GLY A 227 6.40 -4.59 10.87
N VAL A 228 5.59 -4.91 9.85
CA VAL A 228 5.21 -4.01 8.75
C VAL A 228 3.69 -3.93 8.72
N THR A 229 3.11 -2.73 8.78
CA THR A 229 1.66 -2.52 8.75
C THR A 229 1.05 -3.12 7.50
N SER A 230 0.08 -4.04 7.65
CA SER A 230 -0.45 -4.84 6.55
C SER A 230 -1.94 -4.56 6.33
N TYR A 231 -2.80 -5.01 7.25
CA TYR A 231 -4.26 -4.84 7.15
C TYR A 231 -4.89 -4.60 8.53
N GLY A 232 -6.15 -4.17 8.54
CA GLY A 232 -6.89 -3.91 9.77
C GLY A 232 -8.39 -3.75 9.52
N ALA A 233 -9.12 -3.40 10.57
CA ALA A 233 -10.55 -3.10 10.45
C ALA A 233 -10.75 -1.85 9.59
N PHE A 234 -11.84 -1.83 8.82
CA PHE A 234 -12.37 -0.62 8.22
C PHE A 234 -13.83 -0.43 8.65
N PRO A 235 -14.20 0.69 9.31
CA PRO A 235 -13.35 1.80 9.73
C PRO A 235 -12.25 1.39 10.73
N CYS A 236 -11.18 2.17 10.80
CA CYS A 236 -10.03 1.91 11.69
C CYS A 236 -10.37 2.23 13.16
N ALA A 237 -9.55 1.75 14.12
CA ALA A 237 -9.67 2.09 15.55
C ALA A 237 -11.01 1.72 16.21
N THR A 238 -11.61 0.62 15.75
CA THR A 238 -12.78 -0.01 16.35
C THR A 238 -12.45 -0.79 17.64
N GLY A 239 -11.18 -0.89 17.99
CA GLY A 239 -10.67 -1.76 19.07
C GLY A 239 -10.31 -3.18 18.60
N SER A 240 -10.50 -3.49 17.31
CA SER A 240 -9.93 -4.70 16.70
C SER A 240 -8.42 -4.57 16.54
N ALA A 241 -7.69 -5.69 16.62
CA ALA A 241 -6.25 -5.70 16.42
C ALA A 241 -5.91 -5.68 14.93
N GLY A 242 -5.02 -4.79 14.49
CA GLY A 242 -4.48 -4.79 13.13
C GLY A 242 -3.48 -5.93 12.92
N GLY A 243 -3.37 -6.39 11.68
CA GLY A 243 -2.38 -7.36 11.21
C GLY A 243 -1.12 -6.65 10.72
N TYR A 244 0.02 -7.15 11.18
CA TYR A 244 1.35 -6.66 10.79
C TYR A 244 2.19 -7.85 10.34
N VAL A 245 2.85 -7.76 9.19
CA VAL A 245 3.83 -8.79 8.80
C VAL A 245 4.88 -8.87 9.88
N TYR A 246 5.22 -10.06 10.35
CA TYR A 246 6.30 -10.27 11.31
C TYR A 246 7.65 -10.23 10.57
N ALA A 247 8.25 -9.04 10.48
CA ALA A 247 9.46 -8.81 9.69
C ALA A 247 10.60 -9.82 9.96
N PRO A 248 10.88 -10.26 11.21
CA PRO A 248 11.90 -11.26 11.47
C PRO A 248 11.68 -12.63 10.79
N ALA A 249 10.44 -13.00 10.43
CA ALA A 249 10.17 -14.24 9.69
C ALA A 249 10.67 -14.18 8.23
N PHE A 250 10.96 -12.99 7.72
CA PHE A 250 11.36 -12.76 6.33
C PHE A 250 12.85 -12.44 6.18
N SER A 251 13.64 -12.50 7.26
CA SER A 251 15.07 -12.15 7.25
C SER A 251 15.89 -12.94 6.20
N ASP A 252 15.59 -14.23 6.02
CA ASP A 252 16.27 -15.06 5.02
C ASP A 252 15.93 -14.62 3.59
N TRP A 253 14.64 -14.35 3.32
CA TRP A 253 14.20 -13.84 2.03
C TRP A 253 14.82 -12.47 1.74
N ILE A 254 14.82 -11.56 2.72
CA ILE A 254 15.43 -10.23 2.61
C ILE A 254 16.91 -10.34 2.27
N THR A 255 17.66 -11.15 3.03
CA THR A 255 19.09 -11.38 2.80
C THR A 255 19.33 -11.96 1.40
N GLY A 256 18.50 -12.91 0.98
CA GLY A 256 18.53 -13.49 -0.36
C GLY A 256 18.33 -12.46 -1.47
N GLN A 257 17.42 -11.50 -1.31
CA GLN A 257 17.25 -10.41 -2.29
C GLN A 257 18.45 -9.43 -2.29
N GLN A 258 19.04 -9.17 -1.13
CA GLN A 258 20.16 -8.24 -0.98
C GLN A 258 21.47 -8.78 -1.56
N GLN A 259 21.64 -10.11 -1.57
CA GLN A 259 22.89 -10.79 -1.94
C GLN A 259 22.75 -11.71 -3.17
N GLY A 260 21.56 -11.77 -3.78
CA GLY A 260 21.25 -12.67 -4.88
C GLY A 260 21.11 -11.97 -6.23
N VAL A 261 20.65 -12.74 -7.21
CA VAL A 261 20.21 -12.20 -8.49
C VAL A 261 18.71 -11.96 -8.44
N THR A 262 18.30 -10.74 -8.75
CA THR A 262 16.89 -10.35 -8.65
C THR A 262 16.40 -9.73 -9.93
N LEU A 263 15.15 -10.05 -10.28
CA LEU A 263 14.39 -9.43 -11.34
C LEU A 263 13.28 -8.59 -10.69
N THR A 264 13.03 -7.39 -11.23
CA THR A 264 11.87 -6.58 -10.83
C THR A 264 10.62 -7.46 -10.83
N THR A 265 9.87 -7.57 -9.73
CA THR A 265 8.78 -8.55 -9.62
C THR A 265 7.57 -8.18 -10.48
N ILE A 266 7.24 -6.90 -10.55
CA ILE A 266 6.04 -6.42 -11.25
C ILE A 266 6.27 -5.05 -11.89
N ARG A 267 5.65 -4.84 -13.05
CA ARG A 267 5.42 -3.51 -13.62
C ARG A 267 3.97 -3.34 -14.01
N GLY A 268 3.51 -2.11 -13.91
CA GLY A 268 2.19 -1.68 -14.37
C GLY A 268 2.29 -0.71 -15.53
N LEU A 269 1.36 -0.81 -16.48
CA LEU A 269 1.16 0.19 -17.52
C LEU A 269 -0.32 0.52 -17.65
N ILE A 270 -0.67 1.81 -17.53
CA ILE A 270 -2.01 2.30 -17.87
C ILE A 270 -1.94 2.88 -19.28
N LEU A 271 -2.63 2.24 -20.22
CA LEU A 271 -2.53 2.54 -21.65
C LEU A 271 -3.87 3.09 -22.16
N PRO A 272 -3.92 4.32 -22.72
CA PRO A 272 -5.07 4.77 -23.47
C PRO A 272 -5.39 3.79 -24.62
N SER A 273 -6.68 3.61 -24.91
CA SER A 273 -7.12 2.69 -25.97
C SER A 273 -6.46 3.03 -27.32
N GLY A 274 -5.92 2.01 -28.00
CA GLY A 274 -5.21 2.13 -29.27
C GLY A 274 -3.73 2.54 -29.15
N THR A 275 -3.17 2.64 -27.94
CA THR A 275 -1.75 2.98 -27.73
C THR A 275 -0.93 1.76 -27.30
N SER A 276 0.39 1.91 -27.26
CA SER A 276 1.30 0.91 -26.70
C SER A 276 2.34 1.56 -25.79
N GLY A 277 2.89 0.78 -24.87
CA GLY A 277 3.88 1.24 -23.91
C GLY A 277 4.92 0.17 -23.62
N TRP A 278 6.03 0.59 -23.02
CA TRP A 278 7.13 -0.28 -22.64
C TRP A 278 7.39 -0.18 -21.14
N ALA A 279 7.61 -1.31 -20.50
CA ALA A 279 7.97 -1.42 -19.10
C ALA A 279 9.38 -2.04 -18.98
N ASP A 280 10.21 -1.42 -18.14
CA ASP A 280 11.59 -1.83 -17.91
C ASP A 280 11.69 -2.70 -16.65
N TYR A 281 12.28 -3.88 -16.82
CA TYR A 281 12.58 -4.84 -15.77
C TYR A 281 14.07 -4.85 -15.53
N LEU A 282 14.48 -4.36 -14.36
CA LEU A 282 15.87 -4.43 -13.92
C LEU A 282 16.17 -5.86 -13.45
N LEU A 283 17.16 -6.48 -14.09
CA LEU A 283 17.84 -7.67 -13.61
C LEU A 283 19.17 -7.23 -13.00
N ALA A 284 19.39 -7.58 -11.73
CA ALA A 284 20.56 -7.15 -10.99
C ALA A 284 21.24 -8.36 -10.35
N ASN A 285 22.55 -8.52 -10.58
CA ASN A 285 23.36 -9.50 -9.90
C ASN A 285 24.02 -8.83 -8.69
N ARG A 286 23.45 -9.01 -7.50
CA ARG A 286 24.01 -8.52 -6.23
C ARG A 286 24.82 -9.58 -5.49
N SER A 287 25.03 -10.73 -6.12
CA SER A 287 25.91 -11.76 -5.58
C SER A 287 27.38 -11.41 -5.81
N ASN A 288 28.25 -12.21 -5.21
CA ASN A 288 29.70 -12.14 -5.40
C ASN A 288 30.21 -13.04 -6.53
N GLN A 289 29.32 -13.60 -7.36
CA GLN A 289 29.66 -14.53 -8.43
C GLN A 289 29.15 -14.02 -9.78
N THR A 290 29.82 -14.43 -10.85
CA THR A 290 29.23 -14.35 -12.19
C THR A 290 28.03 -15.29 -12.28
N VAL A 291 26.99 -14.87 -13.01
CA VAL A 291 25.91 -15.76 -13.41
C VAL A 291 25.73 -15.80 -14.93
N THR A 292 25.21 -16.90 -15.44
CA THR A 292 24.71 -17.03 -16.80
C THR A 292 23.19 -16.96 -16.81
N LEU A 293 22.65 -16.38 -17.88
CA LEU A 293 21.23 -16.16 -18.08
C LEU A 293 20.78 -17.02 -19.28
N SER A 294 19.75 -17.82 -19.08
CA SER A 294 19.20 -18.70 -20.10
C SER A 294 17.68 -18.77 -20.00
N GLY A 295 17.03 -19.33 -21.03
CA GLY A 295 15.58 -19.51 -21.03
C GLY A 295 14.77 -18.23 -20.85
N ILE A 296 15.26 -17.09 -21.35
CA ILE A 296 14.55 -15.81 -21.26
C ILE A 296 13.34 -15.86 -22.18
N TYR A 297 12.14 -15.80 -21.60
CA TYR A 297 10.86 -15.92 -22.30
C TYR A 297 9.85 -14.90 -21.76
N SER A 298 8.98 -14.40 -22.64
CA SER A 298 7.81 -13.62 -22.27
C SER A 298 6.70 -13.84 -23.30
N ASP A 299 5.44 -13.82 -22.86
CA ASP A 299 4.24 -13.82 -23.70
C ASP A 299 3.76 -12.41 -24.08
N ALA A 300 4.53 -11.37 -23.73
CA ALA A 300 4.27 -10.00 -24.14
C ALA A 300 4.38 -9.84 -25.68
N PRO A 301 3.58 -8.94 -26.30
CA PRO A 301 3.61 -8.64 -27.73
C PRO A 301 4.99 -8.40 -28.33
N ALA A 302 5.90 -7.83 -27.54
CA ALA A 302 7.32 -7.70 -27.90
C ALA A 302 8.19 -7.63 -26.64
N MET A 303 9.42 -8.13 -26.77
CA MET A 303 10.46 -8.02 -25.76
C MET A 303 11.77 -7.51 -26.38
N SER A 304 12.38 -6.53 -25.74
CA SER A 304 13.77 -6.12 -26.02
C SER A 304 14.66 -6.65 -24.90
N ASN A 305 15.61 -7.51 -25.26
CA ASN A 305 16.53 -8.12 -24.30
C ASN A 305 17.88 -7.38 -24.28
N GLY A 306 18.12 -6.60 -23.22
CA GLY A 306 19.40 -5.93 -22.97
C GLY A 306 20.40 -6.75 -22.13
N CYS A 307 20.11 -8.03 -21.86
CA CYS A 307 20.92 -8.90 -21.02
C CYS A 307 21.76 -9.87 -21.87
N ALA A 308 23.08 -9.72 -21.85
CA ALA A 308 24.03 -10.40 -22.73
C ALA A 308 24.31 -11.89 -22.40
N GLY A 309 23.36 -12.61 -21.79
CA GLY A 309 23.50 -14.04 -21.43
C GLY A 309 24.48 -14.33 -20.28
N ARG A 310 25.28 -13.35 -19.85
CA ARG A 310 26.19 -13.42 -18.70
C ARG A 310 26.13 -12.09 -17.96
N LEU A 311 26.13 -12.14 -16.62
CA LEU A 311 26.04 -10.97 -15.75
C LEU A 311 27.06 -11.11 -14.62
N GLU A 312 28.06 -10.24 -14.60
CA GLU A 312 29.11 -10.24 -13.57
C GLU A 312 28.54 -9.77 -12.22
N ALA A 313 29.27 -10.05 -11.14
CA ALA A 313 28.95 -9.53 -9.81
C ALA A 313 28.82 -7.99 -9.83
N GLY A 314 27.74 -7.47 -9.25
CA GLY A 314 27.41 -6.04 -9.20
C GLY A 314 26.85 -5.46 -10.52
N GLN A 315 26.77 -6.23 -11.60
CA GLN A 315 26.20 -5.74 -12.86
C GLN A 315 24.68 -5.80 -12.87
N THR A 316 24.11 -4.91 -13.68
CA THR A 316 22.68 -4.87 -13.99
C THR A 316 22.47 -4.89 -15.50
N CYS A 317 21.34 -5.42 -15.94
CA CYS A 317 20.84 -5.27 -17.30
C CYS A 317 19.32 -5.08 -17.29
N THR A 318 18.75 -4.76 -18.44
CA THR A 318 17.32 -4.44 -18.55
C THR A 318 16.65 -5.32 -19.59
N LEU A 319 15.52 -5.92 -19.22
CA LEU A 319 14.54 -6.46 -20.16
C LEU A 319 13.44 -5.41 -20.32
N ARG A 320 12.97 -5.17 -21.55
CA ARG A 320 11.85 -4.26 -21.80
C ARG A 320 10.72 -5.02 -22.44
N LEU A 321 9.53 -4.95 -21.85
CA LEU A 321 8.34 -5.62 -22.36
C LEU A 321 7.34 -4.59 -22.88
N ARG A 322 6.76 -4.88 -24.03
CA ARG A 322 5.71 -4.05 -24.63
C ARG A 322 4.34 -4.56 -24.20
N ALA A 323 3.46 -3.66 -23.81
CA ALA A 323 2.02 -3.92 -23.75
C ALA A 323 1.26 -3.02 -24.73
N ASP A 324 0.11 -3.50 -25.20
CA ASP A 324 -0.77 -2.81 -26.12
C ASP A 324 -2.14 -2.56 -25.46
N GLY A 325 -2.62 -1.32 -25.49
CA GLY A 325 -3.95 -0.90 -25.04
C GLY A 325 -5.03 -1.17 -26.07
N ASN A 326 -5.01 -2.35 -26.71
CA ASN A 326 -5.94 -2.71 -27.79
C ASN A 326 -7.20 -3.44 -27.29
N ASP A 327 -7.27 -3.72 -25.99
CA ASP A 327 -8.42 -4.38 -25.39
C ASP A 327 -9.57 -3.40 -25.12
N THR A 328 -10.72 -3.93 -24.72
CA THR A 328 -11.83 -3.12 -24.21
C THR A 328 -11.38 -2.28 -23.03
N VAL A 329 -11.81 -1.03 -22.94
CA VAL A 329 -11.53 -0.16 -21.78
C VAL A 329 -11.94 -0.86 -20.48
N GLY A 330 -11.08 -0.79 -19.47
CA GLY A 330 -11.22 -1.49 -18.19
C GLY A 330 -10.61 -2.89 -18.17
N THR A 331 -10.13 -3.40 -19.31
CA THR A 331 -9.48 -4.73 -19.36
C THR A 331 -8.08 -4.67 -18.76
N LEU A 332 -7.84 -5.52 -17.77
CA LEU A 332 -6.52 -5.83 -17.22
C LEU A 332 -5.94 -7.05 -17.95
N ARG A 333 -4.72 -6.91 -18.48
CA ARG A 333 -3.92 -8.02 -19.01
C ARG A 333 -2.73 -8.27 -18.10
N VAL A 334 -2.38 -9.55 -17.98
CA VAL A 334 -1.18 -10.00 -17.29
C VAL A 334 -0.33 -10.76 -18.28
N GLN A 335 0.94 -10.39 -18.39
CA GLN A 335 1.94 -11.03 -19.24
C GLN A 335 3.09 -11.47 -18.35
N GLY A 336 3.58 -12.69 -18.54
CA GLY A 336 4.69 -13.25 -17.79
C GLY A 336 6.04 -12.92 -18.43
N VAL A 337 7.06 -12.83 -17.61
CA VAL A 337 8.46 -12.93 -18.01
C VAL A 337 9.18 -13.89 -17.09
N GLU A 338 9.99 -14.76 -17.68
CA GLU A 338 10.77 -15.74 -16.95
C GLU A 338 12.18 -15.85 -17.51
N LEU A 339 13.12 -16.19 -16.63
CA LEU A 339 14.46 -16.61 -17.01
C LEU A 339 15.07 -17.55 -15.98
N THR A 340 16.09 -18.30 -16.39
CA THR A 340 16.92 -19.10 -15.51
C THR A 340 18.28 -18.45 -15.32
N VAL A 341 18.68 -18.30 -14.07
CA VAL A 341 19.98 -17.81 -13.64
C VAL A 341 20.78 -19.00 -13.12
N THR A 342 21.97 -19.22 -13.65
CA THR A 342 22.86 -20.31 -13.21
C THR A 342 24.19 -19.72 -12.74
N ASN A 343 24.64 -20.10 -11.54
CA ASN A 343 25.95 -19.67 -11.03
C ASN A 343 27.08 -20.57 -11.53
N GLU A 344 28.32 -20.19 -11.24
CA GLU A 344 29.52 -20.92 -11.66
C GLU A 344 29.61 -22.36 -11.10
N GLN A 345 28.90 -22.66 -10.01
CA GLN A 345 28.82 -24.01 -9.42
C GLN A 345 27.66 -24.84 -10.01
N GLY A 346 26.92 -24.31 -10.98
CA GLY A 346 25.80 -24.99 -11.63
C GLY A 346 24.48 -24.93 -10.85
N ALA A 347 24.42 -24.25 -9.70
CA ALA A 347 23.16 -24.00 -9.01
C ALA A 347 22.31 -23.03 -9.84
N SER A 348 21.05 -23.40 -10.06
CA SER A 348 20.14 -22.65 -10.92
C SER A 348 18.91 -22.17 -10.15
N GLN A 349 18.48 -20.95 -10.45
CA GLN A 349 17.29 -20.29 -9.93
C GLN A 349 16.44 -19.80 -11.10
N ARG A 350 15.14 -20.10 -11.06
CA ARG A 350 14.16 -19.49 -11.97
C ARG A 350 13.69 -18.16 -11.37
N LEU A 351 13.70 -17.11 -12.18
CA LEU A 351 13.13 -15.81 -11.86
C LEU A 351 11.88 -15.62 -12.71
N GLU A 352 10.81 -15.18 -12.08
CA GLU A 352 9.52 -14.91 -12.70
C GLU A 352 9.04 -13.52 -12.32
N SER A 353 8.34 -12.89 -13.24
CA SER A 353 7.76 -11.55 -13.06
C SER A 353 6.59 -11.35 -14.00
N VAL A 354 5.77 -10.32 -13.75
CA VAL A 354 4.64 -9.94 -14.62
C VAL A 354 4.63 -8.49 -15.02
N LEU A 355 4.05 -8.27 -16.21
CA LEU A 355 3.54 -6.99 -16.68
C LEU A 355 2.03 -6.99 -16.57
N MET A 356 1.50 -6.06 -15.76
CA MET A 356 0.08 -5.77 -15.69
C MET A 356 -0.22 -4.54 -16.55
N SER A 357 -1.09 -4.67 -17.55
CA SER A 357 -1.51 -3.53 -18.36
C SER A 357 -3.01 -3.32 -18.31
N LEU A 358 -3.44 -2.09 -18.01
CA LEU A 358 -4.85 -1.69 -17.97
C LEU A 358 -5.16 -0.79 -19.18
N THR A 359 -6.12 -1.21 -20.00
CA THR A 359 -6.61 -0.33 -21.08
C THR A 359 -7.58 0.70 -20.52
N LYS A 360 -7.34 1.98 -20.79
CA LYS A 360 -8.14 3.13 -20.32
C LYS A 360 -8.75 3.90 -21.49
N GLU A 361 -9.76 4.70 -21.20
CA GLU A 361 -10.34 5.63 -22.17
C GLU A 361 -9.25 6.48 -22.86
N PRO A 362 -9.41 6.80 -24.16
CA PRO A 362 -8.53 7.72 -24.87
C PRO A 362 -8.47 9.06 -24.15
N THR A 363 -7.28 9.64 -24.05
CA THR A 363 -7.14 11.03 -23.61
C THR A 363 -7.86 11.95 -24.61
N LYS A 364 -9.00 12.53 -24.22
CA LYS A 364 -9.68 13.55 -25.03
C LYS A 364 -8.77 14.77 -25.15
N THR A 365 -8.33 15.07 -26.37
CA THR A 365 -7.73 16.38 -26.69
C THR A 365 -8.80 17.45 -26.45
N PRO A 366 -8.51 18.60 -25.79
CA PRO A 366 -9.47 19.68 -25.71
C PRO A 366 -9.79 20.16 -27.13
N ASP A 367 -11.07 20.11 -27.50
CA ASP A 367 -11.55 20.59 -28.79
C ASP A 367 -11.47 22.12 -28.81
N THR A 368 -10.34 22.67 -29.28
CA THR A 368 -10.23 24.09 -29.60
C THR A 368 -10.86 24.35 -30.96
N THR A 369 -12.18 24.21 -31.04
CA THR A 369 -12.97 24.73 -32.16
C THR A 369 -13.99 25.73 -31.62
N VAL A 370 -13.50 26.91 -31.23
CA VAL A 370 -14.37 28.08 -31.05
C VAL A 370 -14.67 28.62 -32.44
N THR A 371 -15.77 28.17 -33.04
CA THR A 371 -16.34 28.80 -34.23
C THR A 371 -17.08 30.08 -33.79
N PRO A 372 -16.81 31.26 -34.37
CA PRO A 372 -17.53 32.49 -34.01
C PRO A 372 -18.95 32.44 -34.56
N THR A 373 -19.97 32.53 -33.71
CA THR A 373 -21.35 32.73 -34.14
C THR A 373 -21.64 34.21 -34.36
N THR A 374 -21.84 34.58 -35.63
CA THR A 374 -22.41 35.85 -36.06
C THR A 374 -23.88 35.94 -35.62
N PRO A 375 -24.36 37.10 -35.13
CA PRO A 375 -25.74 37.23 -34.65
C PRO A 375 -26.70 37.53 -35.80
N THR A 376 -27.74 36.71 -35.95
CA THR A 376 -28.90 37.03 -36.80
C THR A 376 -30.15 37.16 -35.92
N THR A 377 -30.65 38.38 -35.86
CA THR A 377 -31.95 38.78 -35.32
C THR A 377 -33.10 38.24 -36.17
N THR A 378 -34.10 37.56 -35.58
CA THR A 378 -35.52 37.76 -35.91
C THR A 378 -36.42 37.32 -34.73
N THR A 379 -37.51 38.05 -34.59
CA THR A 379 -38.45 38.21 -33.47
C THR A 379 -39.65 37.24 -33.47
N THR A 380 -40.24 37.07 -32.27
CA THR A 380 -41.67 36.77 -31.91
C THR A 380 -42.26 35.39 -32.31
N ASN A 381 -43.04 34.64 -31.52
CA ASN A 381 -44.00 34.98 -30.46
C ASN A 381 -44.26 33.80 -29.47
N THR A 382 -44.46 34.15 -28.20
CA THR A 382 -45.33 33.58 -27.13
C THR A 382 -45.86 32.12 -27.17
N SER A 383 -45.61 31.36 -26.10
CA SER A 383 -46.65 31.02 -25.08
C SER A 383 -46.06 30.27 -23.86
N ASN A 384 -46.69 30.48 -22.70
CA ASN A 384 -46.31 30.10 -21.34
C ASN A 384 -46.26 28.60 -21.05
N GLY A 385 -45.39 28.21 -20.10
CA GLY A 385 -45.52 26.99 -19.29
C GLY A 385 -44.31 26.79 -18.38
N GLY A 386 -44.48 27.08 -17.08
CA GLY A 386 -43.40 27.09 -16.08
C GLY A 386 -42.78 25.73 -15.75
N GLY A 387 -41.57 25.77 -15.19
CA GLY A 387 -40.89 24.60 -14.63
C GLY A 387 -39.47 24.95 -14.17
N SER A 388 -39.30 25.04 -12.85
CA SER A 388 -38.08 25.33 -12.10
C SER A 388 -36.88 24.50 -12.55
N GLY A 389 -35.71 25.14 -12.61
CA GLY A 389 -34.44 24.54 -13.02
C GLY A 389 -33.59 23.94 -11.89
N GLY A 390 -32.42 23.45 -12.32
CA GLY A 390 -31.27 22.98 -11.52
C GLY A 390 -31.32 21.47 -11.24
N GLY A 391 -30.70 20.59 -12.04
CA GLY A 391 -29.25 20.46 -12.27
C GLY A 391 -28.78 19.22 -11.49
N GLY A 392 -28.62 18.04 -12.12
CA GLY A 392 -27.35 17.56 -12.68
C GLY A 392 -26.30 17.37 -11.56
N ALA A 393 -25.92 16.18 -11.11
CA ALA A 393 -25.50 15.02 -11.89
C ALA A 393 -25.76 13.68 -11.17
N THR A 394 -26.30 12.73 -11.94
CA THR A 394 -26.26 11.28 -11.71
C THR A 394 -24.93 10.73 -12.27
N GLY A 395 -24.18 9.95 -11.50
CA GLY A 395 -24.13 8.48 -11.61
C GLY A 395 -22.76 8.08 -12.19
N PHE A 396 -21.96 7.17 -11.60
CA PHE A 396 -22.33 5.83 -11.19
C PHE A 396 -21.66 5.43 -9.86
N ALA A 397 -22.51 5.22 -8.85
CA ALA A 397 -22.30 4.25 -7.79
C ALA A 397 -23.43 3.22 -7.93
N ALA A 398 -23.08 1.97 -8.22
CA ALA A 398 -23.90 0.77 -8.03
C ALA A 398 -22.92 -0.40 -8.23
N LEU A 399 -22.65 -1.23 -7.23
CA LEU A 399 -23.56 -2.34 -6.89
C LEU A 399 -23.28 -2.84 -5.47
N LEU A 400 -24.29 -2.68 -4.62
CA LEU A 400 -24.59 -3.41 -3.38
C LEU A 400 -26.13 -3.23 -3.28
N LEU A 401 -27.00 -4.22 -3.14
CA LEU A 401 -27.02 -5.54 -2.51
C LEU A 401 -28.18 -6.33 -3.14
N LEU A 402 -28.25 -7.65 -2.92
CA LEU A 402 -29.39 -8.24 -2.19
C LEU A 402 -28.98 -9.62 -1.58
N PRO A 403 -29.50 -9.99 -0.39
CA PRO A 403 -29.11 -11.17 0.38
C PRO A 403 -30.09 -12.34 0.24
N LEU A 404 -29.65 -13.58 0.58
CA LEU A 404 -30.27 -14.54 1.53
C LEU A 404 -29.80 -15.99 1.29
N VAL A 405 -29.00 -16.52 2.25
CA VAL A 405 -29.27 -17.73 3.06
C VAL A 405 -29.48 -19.09 2.35
N TRP A 406 -28.56 -20.07 2.51
CA TRP A 406 -28.58 -21.11 3.56
C TRP A 406 -27.51 -22.22 3.36
N LEU A 407 -27.16 -22.88 4.46
CA LEU A 407 -26.15 -23.92 4.68
C LEU A 407 -26.17 -25.13 3.71
N ARG A 408 -24.97 -25.70 3.47
CA ARG A 408 -24.75 -27.14 3.78
C ARG A 408 -23.28 -27.53 3.98
N ARG A 409 -23.00 -28.04 5.18
CA ARG A 409 -21.87 -28.89 5.56
C ARG A 409 -21.73 -30.12 4.64
N ARG A 410 -20.48 -30.54 4.41
CA ARG A 410 -19.93 -31.93 4.34
C ARG A 410 -18.46 -31.76 3.88
N ARG A 411 -17.42 -32.26 4.53
CA ARG A 411 -17.23 -33.18 5.66
C ARG A 411 -15.90 -32.83 6.32
#